data_AF-A0A3L6L1W2-F1
#
_entry.id   AF-A0A3L6L1W2-F1
#
_cell.length_a   1.000
_cell.length_b   1.000
_cell.length_c   1.000
_cell.angle_alpha   90.00
_cell.angle_beta   90.00
_cell.angle_gamma   90.00
#
_symmetry.space_group_name_H-M   'P 1'
#
loop_
_entity.id
_entity.type
_entity.pdbx_description
1 polymer ?
#
loop_
_entity_poly.entity_id
_entity_poly.type
_entity_poly.pdbx_seq_one_letter_code
_entity_poly.pdbx_strand_id
1 'polypeptide(L)'
;MMCNSFVALLVSLALSRGSFADVDIGDSKGRPADECRLLGFDKPSVRCGHCTLLKQHTTNFTLYEECLSCCVDEKVPQLLWYATARLVVKSKSRDEPDREVDKFLAKYRNKFGNRLQVVNSAIGQPTHLIMVGDRGTRDAQWVVEDWSVSSLHDYLVRAFNMETEELL
;
A
#
# COMPACT_ATOMS: atom_id res chain seq x y z
N MET A 1 80.68 -24.29 -8.64
CA MET A 1 81.00 -22.86 -8.77
C MET A 1 79.87 -22.09 -8.10
N MET A 2 80.22 -21.16 -7.21
CA MET A 2 79.38 -20.56 -6.17
C MET A 2 78.56 -19.36 -6.66
N CYS A 3 77.70 -18.87 -5.75
CA CYS A 3 76.98 -17.57 -5.69
C CYS A 3 75.59 -17.55 -6.36
N ASN A 4 74.52 -17.01 -5.76
CA ASN A 4 74.36 -16.25 -4.52
C ASN A 4 72.88 -16.26 -4.08
N SER A 5 72.65 -16.28 -2.77
CA SER A 5 71.35 -16.02 -2.13
C SER A 5 70.88 -14.58 -2.36
N PHE A 6 69.58 -14.39 -2.62
CA PHE A 6 68.83 -13.25 -2.08
C PHE A 6 67.40 -13.70 -1.74
N VAL A 7 67.12 -13.72 -0.43
CA VAL A 7 65.80 -13.85 0.15
C VAL A 7 65.10 -12.49 0.04
N ALA A 8 63.90 -12.45 -0.53
CA ALA A 8 62.96 -11.35 -0.33
C ALA A 8 61.57 -11.94 -0.05
N LEU A 9 61.26 -12.00 1.24
CA LEU A 9 59.92 -12.19 1.78
C LEU A 9 59.07 -10.95 1.47
N LEU A 10 57.95 -11.14 0.77
CA LEU A 10 56.80 -10.23 0.88
C LEU A 10 55.53 -11.05 1.07
N VAL A 11 55.20 -11.23 2.35
CA VAL A 11 53.86 -11.58 2.81
C VAL A 11 53.04 -10.29 2.82
N SER A 12 51.90 -10.28 2.14
CA SER A 12 50.80 -9.38 2.47
C SER A 12 49.49 -10.14 2.28
N LEU A 13 48.96 -10.61 3.41
CA LEU A 13 47.57 -10.99 3.58
C LEU A 13 46.68 -9.75 3.40
N ALA A 14 45.59 -9.87 2.65
CA ALA A 14 44.27 -9.38 3.07
C ALA A 14 43.18 -9.76 2.06
N LEU A 15 42.37 -10.74 2.48
CA LEU A 15 40.90 -10.73 2.44
C LEU A 15 40.19 -10.82 1.08
N SER A 16 39.83 -12.07 0.80
CA SER A 16 38.70 -12.51 -0.01
C SER A 16 37.34 -11.93 0.40
N ARG A 17 36.43 -11.92 -0.59
CA ARG A 17 34.94 -11.94 -0.55
C ARG A 17 34.20 -10.60 -0.55
N GLY A 18 33.60 -10.33 -1.71
CA GLY A 18 32.43 -9.47 -1.87
C GLY A 18 31.87 -9.64 -3.28
N SER A 19 31.01 -10.63 -3.46
CA SER A 19 30.23 -10.84 -4.67
C SER A 19 28.83 -10.25 -4.44
N PHE A 20 28.30 -9.61 -5.48
CA PHE A 20 26.93 -9.12 -5.67
C PHE A 20 26.48 -7.88 -4.86
N ALA A 21 26.27 -6.79 -5.60
CA ALA A 21 24.92 -6.26 -5.76
C ALA A 21 24.85 -5.52 -7.10
N ASP A 22 24.20 -6.15 -8.07
CA ASP A 22 23.50 -5.45 -9.15
C ASP A 22 22.68 -4.32 -8.51
N VAL A 23 23.01 -3.06 -8.84
CA VAL A 23 22.06 -1.97 -8.61
C VAL A 23 21.27 -1.85 -9.90
N ASP A 24 20.08 -2.44 -9.83
CA ASP A 24 18.95 -2.30 -10.73
C ASP A 24 18.95 -0.93 -11.41
N ILE A 25 19.12 -0.95 -12.74
CA ILE A 25 18.63 0.11 -13.61
C ILE A 25 17.10 -0.04 -13.59
N GLY A 26 16.47 0.61 -12.61
CA GLY A 26 15.04 0.73 -12.46
C GLY A 26 14.65 2.20 -12.49
N ASP A 27 14.12 2.65 -13.62
CA ASP A 27 13.51 3.96 -13.86
C ASP A 27 12.66 4.45 -12.67
N SER A 28 12.96 5.66 -12.14
CA SER A 28 11.96 6.58 -11.53
C SER A 28 12.63 7.82 -10.91
N LYS A 29 12.18 9.00 -11.33
CA LYS A 29 12.61 10.36 -10.95
C LYS A 29 12.73 10.60 -9.42
N GLY A 30 13.82 10.22 -8.76
CA GLY A 30 14.00 10.49 -7.33
C GLY A 30 15.46 10.48 -6.87
N ARG A 31 15.73 11.16 -5.76
CA ARG A 31 17.05 11.36 -5.16
C ARG A 31 17.64 10.03 -4.62
N PRO A 32 18.97 9.78 -4.68
CA PRO A 32 19.60 8.60 -4.10
C PRO A 32 19.29 8.43 -2.59
N ALA A 33 19.26 7.19 -2.10
CA ALA A 33 18.85 6.88 -0.72
C ALA A 33 19.80 7.47 0.35
N ASP A 34 21.09 7.50 0.04
CA ASP A 34 22.14 8.12 0.85
C ASP A 34 21.97 9.64 0.95
N GLU A 35 21.62 10.31 -0.16
CA GLU A 35 21.31 11.75 -0.17
C GLU A 35 20.03 12.08 0.60
N CYS A 36 19.03 11.19 0.59
CA CYS A 36 17.82 11.35 1.39
C CYS A 36 18.10 11.24 2.88
N ARG A 37 18.98 10.33 3.28
CA ARG A 37 19.38 10.17 4.68
C ARG A 37 20.06 11.43 5.23
N LEU A 38 20.80 12.17 4.40
CA LEU A 38 21.41 13.45 4.79
C LEU A 38 20.38 14.54 5.10
N LEU A 39 19.21 14.48 4.46
CA LEU A 39 18.07 15.36 4.72
C LEU A 39 17.20 14.86 5.89
N GLY A 40 17.56 13.75 6.53
CA GLY A 40 16.78 13.12 7.60
C GLY A 40 15.64 12.23 7.11
N PHE A 41 15.55 11.94 5.81
CA PHE A 41 14.54 11.06 5.22
C PHE A 41 15.07 9.64 5.03
N ASP A 42 14.37 8.66 5.58
CA ASP A 42 14.61 7.25 5.29
C ASP A 42 13.77 6.82 4.08
N LYS A 43 14.36 6.92 2.88
CA LYS A 43 13.70 6.66 1.59
C LYS A 43 12.75 5.44 1.56
N PRO A 44 13.10 4.23 2.07
CA PRO A 44 12.18 3.09 2.06
C PRO A 44 10.91 3.26 2.92
N SER A 45 10.90 4.17 3.90
CA SER A 45 9.78 4.40 4.82
C SER A 45 8.96 5.65 4.51
N VAL A 46 9.52 6.61 3.73
CA VAL A 46 8.80 7.83 3.34
C VAL A 46 7.83 7.56 2.20
N ARG A 47 6.53 7.67 2.47
CA ARG A 47 5.47 7.55 1.45
C ARG A 47 5.11 8.92 0.87
N CYS A 48 4.92 9.00 -0.45
CA CYS A 48 4.65 10.30 -1.09
C CYS A 48 3.36 10.98 -0.60
N GLY A 49 2.35 10.23 -0.15
CA GLY A 49 1.15 10.80 0.49
C GLY A 49 1.45 11.50 1.82
N HIS A 50 2.47 11.04 2.56
CA HIS A 50 2.91 11.71 3.80
C HIS A 50 3.52 13.09 3.53
N CYS A 51 4.13 13.32 2.37
CA CYS A 51 4.69 14.62 2.01
C CYS A 51 3.61 15.69 1.88
N THR A 52 2.41 15.33 1.38
CA THR A 52 1.27 16.25 1.33
C THR A 52 0.82 16.68 2.73
N LEU A 53 0.74 15.73 3.67
CA LEU A 53 0.42 16.01 5.08
C LEU A 53 1.51 16.89 5.73
N LEU A 54 2.78 16.59 5.46
CA LEU A 54 3.91 17.37 5.94
C LEU A 54 3.81 18.85 5.51
N LYS A 55 3.46 19.11 4.25
CA LYS A 55 3.23 20.47 3.74
C LYS A 55 2.09 21.18 4.47
N GLN A 56 0.99 20.49 4.74
CA GLN A 56 -0.17 21.07 5.42
C GLN A 56 0.15 21.51 6.85
N HIS A 57 0.92 20.71 7.57
CA HIS A 57 1.23 20.99 8.98
C HIS A 57 2.42 21.94 9.18
N THR A 58 3.39 21.91 8.27
CA THR A 58 4.62 22.72 8.41
C THR A 58 4.60 24.00 7.60
N THR A 59 3.70 24.10 6.61
CA THR A 59 3.63 25.15 5.58
C THR A 59 4.96 25.41 4.85
N ASN A 60 5.95 24.51 5.02
CA ASN A 60 7.29 24.65 4.50
C ASN A 60 7.38 23.97 3.13
N PHE A 61 7.48 24.80 2.09
CA PHE A 61 7.54 24.33 0.71
C PHE A 61 8.86 23.61 0.38
N THR A 62 9.98 24.07 0.93
CA THR A 62 11.29 23.43 0.75
C THR A 62 11.29 22.02 1.32
N LEU A 63 10.79 21.85 2.55
CA LEU A 63 10.70 20.54 3.19
C LEU A 63 9.76 19.58 2.45
N TYR A 64 8.70 20.13 1.84
CA TYR A 64 7.79 19.38 0.99
C TYR A 64 8.49 18.85 -0.27
N GLU A 65 9.26 19.69 -0.98
CA GLU A 65 10.01 19.28 -2.17
C GLU A 65 11.09 18.26 -1.84
N GLU A 66 11.80 18.45 -0.73
CA GLU A 66 12.79 17.51 -0.23
C GLU A 66 12.14 16.14 0.08
N CYS A 67 10.98 16.14 0.75
CA CYS A 67 10.22 14.93 1.01
C CYS A 67 9.79 14.24 -0.30
N LEU A 68 9.27 14.97 -1.28
CA LEU A 68 8.88 14.42 -2.57
C LEU A 68 10.06 13.82 -3.33
N SER A 69 11.24 14.43 -3.24
CA SER A 69 12.45 13.91 -3.89
C SER A 69 12.91 12.57 -3.30
N CYS A 70 12.49 12.29 -2.06
CA CYS A 70 12.93 11.16 -1.25
C CYS A 70 11.85 10.14 -0.93
N CYS A 71 10.62 10.39 -1.35
CA CYS A 71 9.53 9.47 -1.12
C CYS A 71 9.56 8.31 -2.11
N VAL A 72 8.98 7.20 -1.68
CA VAL A 72 8.57 6.13 -2.58
C VAL A 72 7.09 6.27 -2.81
N ASP A 73 6.70 6.16 -4.07
CA ASP A 73 5.29 6.06 -4.43
C ASP A 73 4.68 4.96 -3.57
N GLU A 74 3.55 5.30 -2.96
CA GLU A 74 2.72 4.28 -2.36
C GLU A 74 2.41 3.33 -3.50
N LYS A 75 2.94 2.11 -3.43
CA LYS A 75 2.30 0.99 -4.12
C LYS A 75 0.91 0.95 -3.49
N VAL A 76 -0.03 1.69 -4.07
CA VAL A 76 -1.45 1.45 -3.90
C VAL A 76 -1.53 -0.06 -4.04
N PRO A 77 -1.90 -0.82 -2.99
CA PRO A 77 -2.05 -2.26 -3.12
C PRO A 77 -2.92 -2.41 -4.35
N GLN A 78 -2.35 -2.92 -5.45
CA GLN A 78 -2.90 -2.71 -6.78
C GLN A 78 -4.38 -3.06 -6.66
N LEU A 79 -5.31 -2.11 -6.67
CA LEU A 79 -6.70 -2.45 -6.32
C LEU A 79 -7.35 -3.28 -7.46
N LEU A 80 -6.59 -3.51 -8.53
CA LEU A 80 -6.95 -4.07 -9.82
C LEU A 80 -7.04 -5.61 -9.88
N TRP A 81 -6.74 -6.37 -8.83
CA TRP A 81 -6.79 -7.85 -8.86
C TRP A 81 -8.04 -8.46 -8.24
N TYR A 82 -8.92 -7.67 -7.64
CA TYR A 82 -10.11 -8.22 -7.00
C TYR A 82 -11.25 -8.38 -8.00
N ALA A 83 -11.53 -9.62 -8.38
CA ALA A 83 -12.65 -9.94 -9.27
C ALA A 83 -14.01 -9.77 -8.57
N THR A 84 -14.06 -10.01 -7.26
CA THR A 84 -15.29 -9.94 -6.46
C THR A 84 -15.00 -9.51 -5.03
N ALA A 85 -16.04 -9.11 -4.31
CA ALA A 85 -16.01 -8.84 -2.89
C ALA A 85 -17.20 -9.50 -2.17
N ARG A 86 -17.01 -9.81 -0.89
CA ARG A 86 -18.05 -10.25 0.03
C ARG A 86 -18.16 -9.25 1.17
N LEU A 87 -19.33 -8.64 1.32
CA LEU A 87 -19.69 -7.83 2.46
C LEU A 87 -20.45 -8.69 3.46
N VAL A 88 -19.77 -9.05 4.54
CA VAL A 88 -20.34 -9.85 5.63
C VAL A 88 -20.92 -8.89 6.65
N VAL A 89 -22.24 -8.83 6.72
CA VAL A 89 -23.00 -7.84 7.49
C VAL A 89 -23.43 -8.43 8.82
N LYS A 90 -23.09 -7.74 9.90
CA LYS A 90 -23.57 -8.11 11.23
C LYS A 90 -25.10 -8.07 11.26
N SER A 91 -25.72 -9.17 11.65
CA SER A 91 -27.17 -9.24 11.85
C SER A 91 -27.62 -8.19 12.86
N LYS A 92 -28.71 -7.47 12.54
CA LYS A 92 -29.34 -6.50 13.43
C LYS A 92 -30.74 -6.94 13.81
N SER A 93 -31.22 -6.48 14.97
CA SER A 93 -32.62 -6.68 15.35
C SER A 93 -33.54 -5.76 14.53
N ARG A 94 -34.84 -6.08 14.45
CA ARG A 94 -35.81 -5.30 13.67
C ARG A 94 -35.94 -3.85 14.14
N ASP A 95 -35.77 -3.62 15.44
CA ASP A 95 -35.95 -2.31 16.08
C ASP A 95 -34.65 -1.50 16.14
N GLU A 96 -33.54 -2.09 15.71
CA GLU A 96 -32.25 -1.40 15.65
C GLU A 96 -32.22 -0.43 14.45
N PRO A 97 -31.76 0.82 14.64
CA PRO A 97 -31.69 1.79 13.56
C PRO A 97 -30.79 1.32 12.41
N ASP A 98 -31.01 1.88 11.22
CA ASP A 98 -30.15 1.59 10.06
C ASP A 98 -28.75 2.14 10.28
N ARG A 99 -27.76 1.26 10.15
CA ARG A 99 -26.33 1.59 10.20
C ARG A 99 -25.88 2.06 8.83
N GLU A 100 -24.67 2.62 8.76
CA GLU A 100 -24.10 3.09 7.50
C GLU A 100 -24.01 2.00 6.43
N VAL A 101 -23.69 0.76 6.82
CA VAL A 101 -23.69 -0.38 5.90
C VAL A 101 -25.08 -0.70 5.35
N ASP A 102 -26.13 -0.56 6.17
CA ASP A 102 -27.51 -0.84 5.76
C ASP A 102 -27.97 0.21 4.74
N LYS A 103 -27.64 1.49 4.98
CA LYS A 103 -27.89 2.61 4.05
C LYS A 103 -27.12 2.45 2.74
N PHE A 104 -25.86 2.02 2.81
CA PHE A 104 -25.04 1.72 1.64
C PHE A 104 -25.68 0.63 0.78
N LEU A 105 -26.14 -0.45 1.41
CA LEU A 105 -26.80 -1.57 0.71
C LEU A 105 -28.12 -1.13 0.06
N ALA A 106 -28.92 -0.33 0.76
CA ALA A 106 -30.16 0.20 0.21
C ALA A 106 -29.92 1.07 -1.03
N LYS A 107 -28.83 1.87 -1.04
CA LYS A 107 -28.54 2.83 -2.11
C LYS A 107 -27.76 2.25 -3.28
N TYR A 108 -26.74 1.43 -3.03
CA TYR A 108 -25.72 1.10 -4.03
C TYR A 108 -25.56 -0.39 -4.32
N ARG A 109 -26.21 -1.31 -3.59
CA ARG A 109 -26.04 -2.76 -3.80
C ARG A 109 -26.17 -3.16 -5.27
N ASN A 110 -27.19 -2.64 -5.95
CA ASN A 110 -27.49 -3.00 -7.33
C ASN A 110 -26.42 -2.50 -8.32
N LYS A 111 -25.68 -1.43 -7.99
CA LYS A 111 -24.60 -0.87 -8.82
C LYS A 111 -23.47 -1.88 -9.04
N PHE A 112 -23.18 -2.70 -8.04
CA PHE A 112 -22.05 -3.63 -8.07
C PHE A 112 -22.38 -5.01 -8.68
N GLY A 113 -23.66 -5.30 -8.90
CA GLY A 113 -24.12 -6.57 -9.49
C GLY A 113 -23.48 -7.80 -8.83
N ASN A 114 -22.99 -8.73 -9.65
CA ASN A 114 -22.36 -9.97 -9.17
C ASN A 114 -20.96 -9.76 -8.56
N ARG A 115 -20.39 -8.55 -8.66
CA ARG A 115 -19.07 -8.24 -8.08
C ARG A 115 -19.14 -8.10 -6.57
N LEU A 116 -20.30 -7.76 -6.00
CA LEU A 116 -20.51 -7.64 -4.56
C LEU A 116 -21.54 -8.65 -4.06
N GLN A 117 -21.08 -9.61 -3.26
CA GLN A 117 -21.95 -10.53 -2.55
C GLN A 117 -22.21 -10.01 -1.14
N VAL A 118 -23.45 -10.13 -0.67
CA VAL A 118 -23.86 -9.72 0.68
C VAL A 118 -24.25 -10.96 1.46
N VAL A 119 -23.61 -11.17 2.60
CA VAL A 119 -23.80 -12.35 3.44
C VAL A 119 -24.03 -11.89 4.88
N ASN A 120 -24.85 -12.60 5.65
CA ASN A 120 -25.01 -12.31 7.08
C ASN A 120 -23.84 -12.90 7.87
N SER A 121 -23.35 -12.16 8.86
CA SER A 121 -22.31 -12.63 9.76
C SER A 121 -22.83 -13.75 10.66
N ALA A 122 -21.91 -14.60 11.12
CA ALA A 122 -22.16 -15.40 12.31
C ALA A 122 -22.38 -14.49 13.53
N ILE A 123 -23.05 -15.03 14.55
CA ILE A 123 -23.36 -14.30 15.79
C ILE A 123 -22.07 -13.77 16.42
N GLY A 124 -22.05 -12.49 16.78
CA GLY A 124 -20.92 -11.84 17.46
C GLY A 124 -19.78 -11.38 16.57
N GLN A 125 -19.85 -11.60 15.25
CA GLN A 125 -18.83 -11.09 14.33
C GLN A 125 -19.16 -9.67 13.85
N PRO A 126 -18.17 -8.77 13.76
CA PRO A 126 -18.37 -7.43 13.24
C PRO A 126 -18.61 -7.46 11.73
N THR A 127 -19.22 -6.40 11.22
CA THR A 127 -19.34 -6.19 9.77
C THR A 127 -17.96 -6.05 9.15
N HIS A 128 -17.67 -6.83 8.12
CA HIS A 128 -16.37 -6.80 7.43
C HIS A 128 -16.51 -7.00 5.93
N LEU A 129 -15.56 -6.42 5.21
CA LEU A 129 -15.41 -6.52 3.76
C LEU A 129 -14.27 -7.48 3.44
N ILE A 130 -14.52 -8.47 2.59
CA ILE A 130 -13.52 -9.38 2.04
C ILE A 130 -13.40 -9.10 0.55
N MET A 131 -12.24 -8.67 0.11
CA MET A 131 -11.91 -8.53 -1.31
C MET A 131 -11.26 -9.83 -1.76
N VAL A 132 -11.89 -10.50 -2.72
CA VAL A 132 -11.49 -11.83 -3.19
C VAL A 132 -10.54 -11.68 -4.35
N GLY A 133 -9.32 -12.16 -4.15
CA GLY A 133 -8.28 -12.10 -5.17
C GLY A 133 -8.50 -13.06 -6.33
N ASP A 134 -7.76 -12.86 -7.42
CA ASP A 134 -7.61 -13.86 -8.46
C ASP A 134 -6.74 -15.05 -8.00
N ARG A 135 -6.57 -16.05 -8.87
CA ARG A 135 -5.93 -17.32 -8.48
C ARG A 135 -4.51 -17.10 -7.96
N GLY A 136 -4.30 -17.41 -6.69
CA GLY A 136 -2.99 -17.34 -6.03
C GLY A 136 -2.73 -16.05 -5.26
N THR A 137 -3.63 -15.06 -5.36
CA THR A 137 -3.59 -13.87 -4.52
C THR A 137 -4.41 -14.08 -3.24
N ARG A 138 -3.95 -13.51 -2.12
CA ARG A 138 -4.59 -13.69 -0.81
C ARG A 138 -5.79 -12.77 -0.69
N ASP A 139 -6.90 -13.24 -0.18
CA ASP A 139 -8.02 -12.35 0.15
C ASP A 139 -7.56 -11.26 1.13
N ALA A 140 -8.08 -10.06 0.94
CA ALA A 140 -7.86 -8.95 1.85
C ALA A 140 -9.15 -8.65 2.61
N GLN A 141 -9.01 -8.34 3.90
CA GLN A 141 -10.14 -8.17 4.80
C GLN A 141 -10.02 -6.90 5.64
N TRP A 142 -11.14 -6.20 5.79
CA TRP A 142 -11.26 -5.00 6.62
C TRP A 142 -12.52 -5.08 7.48
N VAL A 143 -12.41 -4.64 8.74
CA VAL A 143 -13.60 -4.31 9.55
C VAL A 143 -14.13 -2.96 9.06
N VAL A 144 -15.44 -2.87 8.81
CA VAL A 144 -16.06 -1.71 8.15
C VAL A 144 -17.30 -1.20 8.90
N GLU A 145 -17.45 -1.50 10.20
CA GLU A 145 -18.59 -1.03 11.00
C GLU A 145 -18.71 0.49 11.06
N ASP A 146 -17.56 1.15 11.04
CA ASP A 146 -17.33 2.58 11.20
C ASP A 146 -17.07 3.31 9.87
N TRP A 147 -17.20 2.60 8.74
CA TRP A 147 -17.11 3.21 7.42
C TRP A 147 -18.43 3.90 7.05
N SER A 148 -18.33 5.11 6.50
CA SER A 148 -19.49 5.82 5.96
C SER A 148 -19.99 5.18 4.66
N VAL A 149 -21.22 5.51 4.29
CA VAL A 149 -21.81 5.15 2.99
C VAL A 149 -20.90 5.54 1.81
N SER A 150 -20.30 6.74 1.85
CA SER A 150 -19.40 7.23 0.79
C SER A 150 -18.09 6.46 0.75
N SER A 151 -17.48 6.18 1.91
CA SER A 151 -16.21 5.45 1.97
C SER A 151 -16.36 4.03 1.42
N LEU A 152 -17.44 3.31 1.77
CA LEU A 152 -17.74 1.99 1.21
C LEU A 152 -17.93 2.04 -0.31
N HIS A 153 -18.68 3.03 -0.79
CA HIS A 153 -18.93 3.22 -2.21
C HIS A 153 -17.64 3.51 -2.98
N ASP A 154 -16.89 4.52 -2.56
CA ASP A 154 -15.71 5.00 -3.30
C ASP A 154 -14.61 3.95 -3.29
N TYR A 155 -14.46 3.23 -2.17
CA TYR A 155 -13.54 2.10 -2.08
C TYR A 155 -13.91 1.01 -3.09
N LEU A 156 -15.15 0.54 -3.13
CA LEU A 156 -15.58 -0.54 -4.02
C LEU A 156 -15.56 -0.12 -5.50
N VAL A 157 -15.92 1.13 -5.81
CA VAL A 157 -15.82 1.68 -7.17
C VAL A 157 -14.37 1.69 -7.63
N ARG A 158 -13.45 2.15 -6.78
CA ARG A 158 -12.01 2.12 -7.07
C ARG A 158 -11.48 0.68 -7.17
N ALA A 159 -11.89 -0.21 -6.29
CA ALA A 159 -11.48 -1.62 -6.28
C ALA A 159 -11.89 -2.34 -7.57
N PHE A 160 -13.11 -2.10 -8.05
CA PHE A 160 -13.60 -2.75 -9.26
C PHE A 160 -13.30 -1.98 -10.55
N ASN A 161 -12.47 -0.93 -10.48
CA ASN A 161 -12.16 -0.04 -11.59
C ASN A 161 -13.42 0.40 -12.36
N MET A 162 -14.45 0.79 -11.61
CA MET A 162 -15.70 1.29 -12.17
C MET A 162 -15.61 2.80 -12.34
N GLU A 163 -16.23 3.34 -13.39
CA GLU A 163 -16.34 4.79 -13.56
C GLU A 163 -17.22 5.35 -12.42
N THR A 164 -16.70 6.36 -11.72
CA THR A 164 -17.55 7.24 -10.92
C THR A 164 -18.37 8.05 -11.91
N GLU A 165 -19.63 7.67 -12.10
CA GLU A 165 -20.61 8.62 -12.64
C GLU A 165 -20.64 9.81 -11.66
N GLU A 166 -19.94 10.87 -12.03
CA GLU A 166 -20.13 12.17 -11.42
C GLU A 166 -21.59 12.53 -11.64
N LEU A 167 -22.30 12.73 -10.53
CA LEU A 167 -23.67 13.22 -10.53
C LEU A 167 -23.73 14.53 -11.32
N LEU A 168 -24.32 14.48 -12.52
CA LEU A 168 -24.91 15.64 -13.17
C LEU A 168 -26.16 16.09 -12.42
#